data_AF-A0A951UWT2-F1
#
_entry.id   AF-A0A951UWT2-F1
#
_cell.length_a   1.000
_cell.length_b   1.000
_cell.length_c   1.000
_cell.angle_alpha   90.00
_cell.angle_beta   90.00
_cell.angle_gamma   90.00
#
_symmetry.space_group_name_H-M   'P 1'
#
loop_
_entity.id
_entity.type
_entity.pdbx_description
1 polymer ?
#
loop_
_entity_poly.entity_id
_entity_poly.type
_entity_poly.pdbx_seq_one_letter_code
_entity_poly.pdbx_strand_id
1 'polypeptide(L)'
;MQFQFSPLIDAGIQAGKYIPVFSNGVPISMARDAFTGQIVSHAIGATVGNSPLSPLLAASQFITSGVQMYQTQRGFADVMNGLQSIQASLGVLQGTTALIGVGTVAGVALTAINLHQTLKLKKEVEQMRLEVKNGFIDLKQALKDQGAEIRQIIEEVSQDIKFEQHRIILVRAYGLFIQAMNRFRSAMQLQDVSRRNAEIDGARGMLFEALADYTNPHLLEETCAAGQLRRLECAWIIEQGIITTYQVQDEMSAVSDRISQLQDKVCKDAVGIINSCESYDELNFIFPEITRIYNHDLQVFNSWQNHIDWMRSRSDSEGVSLPSSELKLLTTADFNNSDLITTQDTNFTAPPEQLTYEGLAEKSHFYSLRDQLLYLFDYKLRQQSELYINQQAANAGYKTLVPSNLEQASDLAIANLYHYFKIRDESEEILELPSNISLVGYEKLQELLTAGKWEEANEETRLVMLKIAGRNQQGYFEVKDIEQFPSQDLYTIDQLWLTSSNGKFGFGIQKDIWQSVKQDWHKFGIRVKWAEDENEYQVFKWISMHNLIFSLKAPQGHLPAVFPCISQSTGFSANVVWSLLSRQGF
;
A
#
# COMPACT_ATOMS: atom_id res chain seq x y z
N MET A 1 12.41 17.95 -0.07
CA MET A 1 11.52 18.90 0.65
C MET A 1 12.10 20.32 0.60
N GLN A 2 11.26 21.36 0.54
CA GLN A 2 11.67 22.76 0.58
C GLN A 2 11.04 23.47 1.79
N PHE A 3 11.83 24.25 2.52
CA PHE A 3 11.35 25.02 3.67
C PHE A 3 10.88 26.41 3.27
N GLN A 4 9.80 26.86 3.89
CA GLN A 4 9.24 28.19 3.73
C GLN A 4 9.50 28.99 4.99
N PHE A 5 10.07 30.19 4.86
CA PHE A 5 10.27 31.10 5.99
C PHE A 5 9.24 32.24 5.94
N SER A 6 9.18 33.04 7.00
CA SER A 6 8.33 34.23 6.98
C SER A 6 8.82 35.22 5.90
N PRO A 7 7.94 36.07 5.32
CA PRO A 7 8.33 37.01 4.26
C PRO A 7 9.50 37.93 4.63
N LEU A 8 9.63 38.30 5.91
CA LEU A 8 10.74 39.10 6.42
C LEU A 8 12.08 38.34 6.37
N ILE A 9 12.06 37.05 6.69
CA ILE A 9 13.24 36.19 6.67
C ILE A 9 13.63 35.89 5.23
N ASP A 10 12.67 35.58 4.35
CA ASP A 10 12.93 35.35 2.93
C ASP A 10 13.55 36.58 2.25
N ALA A 11 13.01 37.78 2.51
CA ALA A 11 13.61 39.02 2.02
C ALA A 11 15.04 39.21 2.54
N GLY A 12 15.31 38.84 3.80
CA GLY A 12 16.66 38.86 4.37
C GLY A 12 17.59 37.82 3.76
N ILE A 13 17.10 36.63 3.39
CA ILE A 13 17.86 35.61 2.67
C ILE A 13 18.23 36.12 1.27
N GLN A 14 17.27 36.69 0.54
CA GLN A 14 17.51 37.27 -0.80
C GLN A 14 18.50 38.43 -0.76
N ALA A 15 18.47 39.24 0.30
CA ALA A 15 19.42 40.33 0.53
C ALA A 15 20.79 39.86 1.06
N GLY A 16 21.01 38.56 1.27
CA GLY A 16 22.25 38.00 1.81
C GLY A 16 22.49 38.28 3.30
N LYS A 17 21.49 38.80 4.02
CA LYS A 17 21.55 39.07 5.46
C LYS A 17 21.40 37.78 6.27
N TYR A 18 20.60 36.84 5.78
CA TYR A 18 20.34 35.55 6.41
C TYR A 18 20.75 34.41 5.47
N ILE A 19 21.14 33.27 6.05
CA ILE A 19 21.55 32.08 5.30
C ILE A 19 20.77 30.88 5.86
N PRO A 20 20.15 30.05 5.01
CA PRO A 20 19.58 28.78 5.43
C PRO A 20 20.64 27.88 6.06
N VAL A 21 20.26 27.11 7.09
CA VAL A 21 21.16 26.16 7.74
C VAL A 21 21.12 24.83 6.99
N PHE A 22 22.27 24.17 6.90
CA PHE A 22 22.43 22.88 6.23
C PHE A 22 23.08 21.86 7.17
N SER A 23 22.63 20.61 7.07
CA SER A 23 23.22 19.43 7.67
C SER A 23 23.63 18.48 6.55
N ASN A 24 24.91 18.14 6.44
CA ASN A 24 25.45 17.29 5.36
C ASN A 24 25.01 17.72 3.94
N GLY A 25 24.92 19.03 3.70
CA GLY A 25 24.49 19.60 2.41
C GLY A 25 22.97 19.60 2.18
N VAL A 26 22.18 19.07 3.12
CA VAL A 26 20.71 19.10 3.08
C VAL A 26 20.21 20.28 3.92
N PRO A 27 19.32 21.15 3.39
CA PRO A 27 18.77 22.23 4.19
C PRO A 27 17.97 21.66 5.38
N ILE A 28 17.97 22.38 6.50
CA ILE A 28 17.09 22.11 7.65
C ILE A 28 16.17 23.30 7.89
N SER A 29 15.21 23.14 8.80
CA SER A 29 14.13 24.11 9.05
C SER A 29 14.59 25.40 9.75
N MET A 30 15.85 25.82 9.61
CA MET A 30 16.45 26.96 10.30
C MET A 30 17.17 27.92 9.36
N ALA A 31 17.21 29.18 9.75
CA ALA A 31 18.01 30.23 9.14
C ALA A 31 18.87 30.94 10.20
N ARG A 32 20.06 31.36 9.80
CA ARG A 32 21.03 32.08 10.66
C ARG A 32 21.42 33.42 10.08
N ASP A 33 21.88 34.32 10.93
CA ASP A 33 22.50 35.57 10.53
C ASP A 33 23.81 35.32 9.78
N ALA A 34 23.97 35.97 8.63
CA ALA A 34 25.13 35.78 7.76
C ALA A 34 26.44 36.27 8.41
N PHE A 35 26.35 37.25 9.32
CA PHE A 35 27.51 37.87 9.95
C PHE A 35 27.80 37.26 11.33
N THR A 36 26.78 37.10 12.17
CA THR A 36 26.98 36.59 13.54
C THR A 36 26.94 35.06 13.62
N GLY A 37 26.36 34.39 12.62
CA GLY A 37 26.17 32.94 12.62
C GLY A 37 25.07 32.43 13.55
N GLN A 38 24.42 33.32 14.31
CA GLN A 38 23.37 32.99 15.28
C GLN A 38 22.07 32.60 14.58
N ILE A 39 21.32 31.68 15.17
CA ILE A 39 20.00 31.30 14.66
C ILE A 39 19.02 32.46 14.82
N VAL A 40 18.34 32.81 13.73
CA VAL A 40 17.41 33.97 13.68
C VAL A 40 15.96 33.57 13.45
N SER A 41 15.70 32.40 12.85
CA SER A 41 14.35 31.92 12.56
C SER A 41 14.34 30.42 12.29
N HIS A 42 13.19 29.80 12.46
CA HIS A 42 12.84 28.53 11.83
C HIS A 42 11.84 28.72 10.70
N ALA A 43 11.67 27.67 9.90
CA ALA A 43 10.68 27.59 8.85
C ALA A 43 9.26 27.63 9.44
N ILE A 44 8.32 28.21 8.70
CA ILE A 44 6.88 28.25 9.05
C ILE A 44 6.05 27.23 8.26
N GLY A 45 6.67 26.56 7.30
CA GLY A 45 6.04 25.52 6.49
C GLY A 45 7.05 24.77 5.64
N ALA A 46 6.58 23.74 4.97
CA ALA A 46 7.37 22.99 4.01
C ALA A 46 6.52 22.47 2.85
N THR A 47 7.15 22.28 1.71
CA THR A 47 6.53 21.69 0.51
C THR A 47 7.32 20.49 -0.01
N VAL A 48 6.60 19.57 -0.64
CA VAL A 48 7.15 18.46 -1.42
C VAL A 48 6.51 18.51 -2.81
N GLY A 49 7.32 18.54 -3.87
CA GLY A 49 6.80 18.61 -5.24
C GLY A 49 5.86 19.80 -5.48
N ASN A 50 6.17 20.96 -4.90
CA ASN A 50 5.34 22.18 -4.92
C ASN A 50 3.96 22.06 -4.22
N SER A 51 3.69 20.96 -3.52
CA SER A 51 2.48 20.78 -2.73
C SER A 51 2.78 20.95 -1.23
N PRO A 52 1.84 21.47 -0.42
CA PRO A 52 2.00 21.53 1.03
C PRO A 52 2.34 20.16 1.62
N LEU A 53 3.28 20.14 2.55
CA LEU A 53 3.62 18.93 3.29
C LEU A 53 2.41 18.51 4.16
N SER A 54 1.81 17.36 3.85
CA SER A 54 0.73 16.79 4.65
C SER A 54 1.00 15.28 4.88
N PRO A 55 1.82 14.95 5.89
CA PRO A 55 2.20 13.57 6.19
C PRO A 55 1.00 12.75 6.67
N LEU A 56 0.99 11.47 6.31
CA LEU A 56 -0.07 10.55 6.71
C LEU A 56 0.09 10.16 8.19
N LEU A 57 1.32 9.84 8.60
CA LEU A 57 1.70 9.22 9.86
C LEU A 57 2.55 10.14 10.75
N ALA A 58 3.50 10.84 10.15
CA ALA A 58 4.52 11.61 10.84
C ALA A 58 3.95 12.93 11.35
N ALA A 59 4.33 13.33 12.56
CA ALA A 59 3.97 14.65 13.06
C ALA A 59 4.88 15.71 12.44
N SER A 60 4.33 16.69 11.72
CA SER A 60 5.11 17.74 11.06
C SER A 60 5.91 18.59 12.07
N GLN A 61 5.50 18.61 13.34
CA GLN A 61 6.22 19.24 14.45
C GLN A 61 7.62 18.62 14.68
N PHE A 62 7.91 17.42 14.19
CA PHE A 62 9.26 16.83 14.24
C PHE A 62 10.26 17.57 13.36
N ILE A 63 9.79 18.33 12.37
CA ILE A 63 10.64 19.21 11.56
C ILE A 63 11.22 20.38 12.37
N THR A 64 10.48 20.87 13.37
CA THR A 64 10.84 22.07 14.13
C THR A 64 11.30 21.78 15.56
N SER A 65 10.91 20.64 16.13
CA SER A 65 11.08 20.34 17.56
C SER A 65 12.49 19.86 17.96
N GLY A 66 13.40 19.62 17.01
CA GLY A 66 14.76 19.16 17.31
C GLY A 66 15.66 20.17 18.05
N VAL A 67 15.21 21.41 18.31
CA VAL A 67 15.96 22.40 19.12
C VAL A 67 15.38 22.60 20.53
N GLN A 68 14.09 22.34 20.76
CA GLN A 68 13.35 23.02 21.84
C GLN A 68 12.83 22.14 22.98
N MET A 69 12.82 20.80 22.84
CA MET A 69 11.98 19.94 23.70
C MET A 69 12.27 20.03 25.21
N TYR A 70 13.48 20.43 25.62
CA TYR A 70 13.93 20.34 27.01
C TYR A 70 13.90 21.68 27.80
N GLN A 71 13.86 22.84 27.15
CA GLN A 71 14.30 24.10 27.81
C GLN A 71 13.30 25.27 27.80
N THR A 72 12.14 25.14 27.15
CA THR A 72 11.16 26.25 27.08
C THR A 72 9.72 25.76 27.23
N GLN A 73 8.83 26.63 27.75
CA GLN A 73 7.40 26.35 27.84
C GLN A 73 6.77 26.05 26.46
N ARG A 74 7.30 26.63 25.38
CA ARG A 74 6.82 26.39 24.00
C ARG A 74 7.30 25.04 23.46
N GLY A 75 8.55 24.65 23.69
CA GLY A 75 9.02 23.30 23.34
C GLY A 75 8.19 22.20 23.99
N PHE A 76 7.71 22.44 25.22
CA PHE A 76 6.75 21.53 25.86
C PHE A 76 5.38 21.52 25.15
N ALA A 77 4.85 22.67 24.76
CA ALA A 77 3.60 22.74 24.00
C ALA A 77 3.71 22.04 22.62
N ASP A 78 4.85 22.15 21.95
CA ASP A 78 5.09 21.49 20.65
C ASP A 78 5.18 19.97 20.80
N VAL A 79 5.84 19.48 21.85
CA VAL A 79 5.80 18.05 22.22
C VAL A 79 4.35 17.64 22.41
N MET A 80 3.57 18.39 23.20
CA MET A 80 2.18 18.04 23.47
C MET A 80 1.29 18.01 22.21
N ASN A 81 1.49 18.96 21.29
CA ASN A 81 0.79 18.98 20.01
C ASN A 81 1.18 17.79 19.13
N GLY A 82 2.48 17.46 19.05
CA GLY A 82 2.96 16.28 18.33
C GLY A 82 2.38 14.98 18.90
N LEU A 83 2.32 14.87 20.23
CA LEU A 83 1.71 13.72 20.91
C LEU A 83 0.20 13.61 20.64
N GLN A 84 -0.51 14.73 20.54
CA GLN A 84 -1.92 14.75 20.17
C GLN A 84 -2.13 14.33 18.71
N SER A 85 -1.27 14.77 17.79
CA SER A 85 -1.29 14.33 16.38
C SER A 85 -1.03 12.82 16.27
N ILE A 86 -0.01 12.29 16.97
CA ILE A 86 0.27 10.84 17.05
C ILE A 86 -0.97 10.07 17.54
N GLN A 87 -1.61 10.53 18.61
CA GLN A 87 -2.81 9.89 19.14
C GLN A 87 -3.99 9.90 18.16
N ALA A 88 -4.20 11.02 17.45
CA ALA A 88 -5.25 11.14 16.45
C ALA A 88 -5.01 10.21 15.25
N SER A 89 -3.79 10.22 14.70
CA SER A 89 -3.39 9.34 13.60
C SER A 89 -3.55 7.86 13.98
N LEU A 90 -3.06 7.45 15.16
CA LEU A 90 -3.17 6.07 15.62
C LEU A 90 -4.63 5.61 15.73
N GLY A 91 -5.51 6.46 16.29
CA GLY A 91 -6.93 6.15 16.44
C GLY A 91 -7.67 5.99 15.12
N VAL A 92 -7.34 6.82 14.13
CA VAL A 92 -7.92 6.72 12.78
C VAL A 92 -7.43 5.44 12.10
N LEU A 93 -6.12 5.21 12.09
CA LEU A 93 -5.52 4.08 11.40
C LEU A 93 -5.99 2.76 11.98
N GLN A 94 -5.95 2.59 13.31
CA GLN A 94 -6.50 1.41 13.97
C GLN A 94 -8.00 1.22 13.69
N GLY A 95 -8.76 2.32 13.69
CA GLY A 95 -10.18 2.30 13.31
C GLY A 95 -10.40 1.73 11.91
N THR A 96 -9.53 2.09 10.96
CA THR A 96 -9.58 1.55 9.58
C THR A 96 -9.00 0.14 9.44
N THR A 97 -8.01 -0.24 10.27
CA THR A 97 -7.46 -1.61 10.33
C THR A 97 -8.57 -2.63 10.55
N ALA A 98 -9.57 -2.27 11.35
CA ALA A 98 -10.70 -3.14 11.60
C ALA A 98 -11.51 -3.50 10.35
N LEU A 99 -11.73 -2.52 9.47
CA LEU A 99 -12.51 -2.73 8.25
C LEU A 99 -11.71 -3.50 7.19
N ILE A 100 -10.40 -3.27 7.15
CA ILE A 100 -9.51 -3.72 6.09
C ILE A 100 -8.90 -5.11 6.40
N GLY A 101 -8.87 -5.49 7.69
CA GLY A 101 -7.77 -6.30 8.18
C GLY A 101 -8.01 -7.77 8.47
N VAL A 102 -9.22 -8.36 8.41
CA VAL A 102 -9.35 -9.80 8.71
C VAL A 102 -10.42 -10.47 7.84
N GLY A 103 -10.02 -11.48 7.05
CA GLY A 103 -10.94 -12.40 6.36
C GLY A 103 -11.30 -12.04 4.92
N THR A 104 -12.29 -12.75 4.38
CA THR A 104 -12.66 -12.82 2.94
C THR A 104 -13.42 -11.59 2.40
N VAL A 105 -13.58 -10.54 3.21
CA VAL A 105 -14.41 -9.35 2.89
C VAL A 105 -13.56 -8.13 2.46
N ALA A 106 -12.22 -8.27 2.42
CA ALA A 106 -11.29 -7.17 2.20
C ALA A 106 -11.52 -6.38 0.89
N GLY A 107 -11.84 -7.01 -0.24
CA GLY A 107 -11.91 -6.34 -1.55
C GLY A 107 -12.87 -5.14 -1.60
N VAL A 108 -14.12 -5.31 -1.15
CA VAL A 108 -15.10 -4.21 -1.19
C VAL A 108 -14.88 -3.20 -0.06
N ALA A 109 -14.35 -3.64 1.09
CA ALA A 109 -13.94 -2.76 2.19
C ALA A 109 -12.84 -1.76 1.77
N LEU A 110 -11.88 -2.19 0.93
CA LEU A 110 -10.80 -1.35 0.41
C LEU A 110 -11.31 -0.20 -0.47
N THR A 111 -12.41 -0.42 -1.21
CA THR A 111 -13.02 0.66 -2.00
C THR A 111 -13.66 1.75 -1.13
N ALA A 112 -14.07 1.41 0.10
CA ALA A 112 -14.75 2.32 1.01
C ALA A 112 -13.78 3.27 1.76
N ILE A 113 -12.55 2.82 1.97
CA ILE A 113 -11.50 3.58 2.67
C ILE A 113 -10.28 3.63 1.76
N ASN A 114 -10.11 4.73 1.03
CA ASN A 114 -8.89 5.05 0.29
C ASN A 114 -8.12 6.18 0.99
N LEU A 115 -6.94 6.54 0.48
CA LEU A 115 -6.10 7.61 1.04
C LEU A 115 -6.88 8.91 1.30
N HIS A 116 -7.77 9.29 0.37
CA HIS A 116 -8.59 10.48 0.52
C HIS A 116 -9.50 10.41 1.76
N GLN A 117 -10.21 9.28 1.94
CA GLN A 117 -11.06 9.06 3.11
C GLN A 117 -10.23 8.99 4.39
N THR A 118 -9.06 8.34 4.38
CA THR A 118 -8.15 8.29 5.54
C THR A 118 -7.77 9.69 6.01
N LEU A 119 -7.36 10.57 5.08
CA LEU A 119 -7.01 11.96 5.38
C LEU A 119 -8.21 12.77 5.88
N LYS A 120 -9.39 12.55 5.31
CA LYS A 120 -10.63 13.19 5.76
C LYS A 120 -10.98 12.78 7.20
N LEU A 121 -10.95 11.48 7.52
CA LEU A 121 -11.22 10.96 8.86
C LEU A 121 -10.23 11.50 9.88
N LYS A 122 -8.94 11.59 9.51
CA LYS A 122 -7.90 12.20 10.35
C LYS A 122 -8.25 13.64 10.71
N LYS A 123 -8.62 14.46 9.72
CA LYS A 123 -9.02 15.84 9.95
C LYS A 123 -10.28 15.95 10.82
N GLU A 124 -11.24 15.04 10.65
CA GLU A 124 -12.45 15.02 11.49
C GLU A 124 -12.15 14.66 12.95
N VAL A 125 -11.22 13.74 13.21
CA VAL A 125 -10.74 13.41 14.57
C VAL A 125 -9.94 14.56 15.18
N GLU A 126 -9.03 15.18 14.42
CA GLU A 126 -8.25 16.34 14.86
C GLU A 126 -9.16 17.54 15.23
N GLN A 127 -10.25 17.72 14.48
CA GLN A 127 -11.26 18.75 14.75
C GLN A 127 -12.29 18.35 15.82
N MET A 128 -12.10 17.22 16.50
CA MET A 128 -13.00 16.68 17.53
C MET A 128 -14.45 16.45 17.04
N ARG A 129 -14.64 16.23 15.73
CA ARG A 129 -15.94 15.92 15.12
C ARG A 129 -16.25 14.43 15.15
N LEU A 130 -15.21 13.60 15.17
CA LEU A 130 -15.28 12.16 15.38
C LEU A 130 -14.51 11.78 16.66
N GLU A 131 -15.12 10.93 17.48
CA GLU A 131 -14.54 10.45 18.72
C GLU A 131 -13.89 9.07 18.50
N VAL A 132 -12.66 8.89 18.99
CA VAL A 132 -11.97 7.59 19.02
C VAL A 132 -12.25 6.92 20.37
N LYS A 133 -12.96 5.80 20.36
CA LYS A 133 -13.26 4.99 21.56
C LYS A 133 -12.53 3.66 21.49
N ASN A 134 -11.70 3.38 22.50
CA ASN A 134 -10.90 2.15 22.58
C ASN A 134 -10.03 1.89 21.34
N GLY A 135 -9.60 2.96 20.66
CA GLY A 135 -8.80 2.89 19.43
C GLY A 135 -9.60 2.68 18.16
N PHE A 136 -10.93 2.74 18.24
CA PHE A 136 -11.82 2.63 17.09
C PHE A 136 -12.70 3.86 16.96
N ILE A 137 -12.84 4.35 15.74
CA ILE A 137 -13.88 5.31 15.36
C ILE A 137 -15.18 4.55 15.06
N ASP A 138 -16.33 5.19 15.29
CA ASP A 138 -17.60 4.66 14.82
C ASP A 138 -17.67 4.81 13.29
N LEU A 139 -17.21 3.78 12.58
CA LEU A 139 -17.20 3.76 11.12
C LEU A 139 -18.61 3.87 10.52
N LYS A 140 -19.65 3.39 11.22
CA LYS A 140 -21.04 3.53 10.73
C LYS A 140 -21.45 5.01 10.73
N GLN A 141 -21.07 5.74 11.77
CA GLN A 141 -21.27 7.19 11.83
C GLN A 141 -20.39 7.93 10.83
N ALA A 142 -19.10 7.57 10.74
CA ALA A 142 -18.11 8.27 9.92
C ALA A 142 -18.34 8.07 8.42
N LEU A 143 -18.87 6.91 8.02
CA LEU A 143 -19.16 6.55 6.64
C LEU A 143 -20.68 6.52 6.36
N LYS A 144 -21.48 7.22 7.17
CA LYS A 144 -22.96 7.22 7.04
C LYS A 144 -23.44 7.67 5.66
N ASP A 145 -22.70 8.56 5.01
CA ASP A 145 -23.04 9.14 3.71
C ASP A 145 -22.61 8.25 2.54
N GLN A 146 -21.95 7.13 2.82
CA GLN A 146 -21.58 6.12 1.83
C GLN A 146 -22.78 5.21 1.45
N GLY A 147 -22.63 4.49 0.33
CA GLY A 147 -23.64 3.59 -0.21
C GLY A 147 -24.09 2.49 0.78
N ALA A 148 -25.30 1.95 0.56
CA ALA A 148 -25.86 0.90 1.43
C ALA A 148 -24.96 -0.35 1.50
N GLU A 149 -24.24 -0.66 0.43
CA GLU A 149 -23.26 -1.75 0.34
C GLU A 149 -22.11 -1.59 1.34
N ILE A 150 -21.54 -0.38 1.45
CA ILE A 150 -20.45 -0.08 2.40
C ILE A 150 -20.93 -0.25 3.84
N ARG A 151 -22.16 0.18 4.15
CA ARG A 151 -22.72 0.00 5.49
C ARG A 151 -22.97 -1.47 5.83
N GLN A 152 -23.35 -2.28 4.85
CA GLN A 152 -23.51 -3.73 5.02
C GLN A 152 -22.16 -4.41 5.29
N ILE A 153 -21.10 -4.01 4.59
CA ILE A 153 -19.75 -4.53 4.80
C ILE A 153 -19.24 -4.23 6.22
N ILE A 154 -19.46 -3.02 6.72
CA ILE A 154 -19.11 -2.66 8.10
C ILE A 154 -19.83 -3.59 9.10
N GLU A 155 -21.08 -3.96 8.83
CA GLU A 155 -21.82 -4.91 9.65
C GLU A 155 -21.23 -6.32 9.55
N GLU A 156 -20.98 -6.82 8.35
CA GLU A 156 -20.41 -8.15 8.10
C GLU A 156 -19.05 -8.32 8.77
N VAL A 157 -18.15 -7.33 8.64
CA VAL A 157 -16.83 -7.34 9.28
C VAL A 157 -16.97 -7.35 10.80
N SER A 158 -17.90 -6.58 11.37
CA SER A 158 -18.10 -6.53 12.82
C SER A 158 -18.58 -7.86 13.44
N GLN A 159 -19.07 -8.78 12.61
CA GLN A 159 -19.53 -10.10 13.03
C GLN A 159 -18.49 -11.21 12.80
N ASP A 160 -17.35 -10.91 12.17
CA ASP A 160 -16.29 -11.88 11.91
C ASP A 160 -15.52 -12.24 13.20
N ILE A 161 -15.38 -13.54 13.47
CA ILE A 161 -14.76 -14.06 14.70
C ILE A 161 -13.26 -13.76 14.74
N LYS A 162 -12.56 -13.88 13.61
CA LYS A 162 -11.13 -13.59 13.54
C LYS A 162 -10.90 -12.08 13.68
N PHE A 163 -11.78 -11.28 13.09
CA PHE A 163 -11.79 -9.84 13.31
C PHE A 163 -11.91 -9.49 14.80
N GLU A 164 -12.84 -10.10 15.54
CA GLU A 164 -12.99 -9.82 16.97
C GLU A 164 -11.76 -10.25 17.79
N GLN A 165 -11.09 -11.35 17.41
CA GLN A 165 -9.83 -11.78 18.05
C GLN A 165 -8.71 -10.75 17.85
N HIS A 166 -8.49 -10.29 16.61
CA HIS A 166 -7.52 -9.22 16.33
C HIS A 166 -7.90 -7.93 17.05
N ARG A 167 -9.19 -7.59 17.03
CA ARG A 167 -9.72 -6.39 17.67
C ARG A 167 -9.43 -6.37 19.17
N ILE A 168 -9.59 -7.47 19.90
CA ILE A 168 -9.28 -7.54 21.34
C ILE A 168 -7.82 -7.16 21.60
N ILE A 169 -6.89 -7.67 20.79
CA ILE A 169 -5.46 -7.39 20.93
C ILE A 169 -5.17 -5.93 20.61
N LEU A 170 -5.77 -5.38 19.54
CA LEU A 170 -5.60 -3.97 19.17
C LEU A 170 -6.22 -3.01 20.21
N VAL A 171 -7.37 -3.34 20.79
CA VAL A 171 -7.96 -2.57 21.92
C VAL A 171 -6.98 -2.51 23.08
N ARG A 172 -6.38 -3.65 23.45
CA ARG A 172 -5.39 -3.71 24.54
C ARG A 172 -4.17 -2.85 24.21
N ALA A 173 -3.58 -3.03 23.03
CA ALA A 173 -2.40 -2.30 22.59
C ALA A 173 -2.65 -0.78 22.57
N TYR A 174 -3.81 -0.35 22.07
CA TYR A 174 -4.23 1.05 22.12
C TYR A 174 -4.40 1.57 23.55
N GLY A 175 -5.03 0.76 24.42
CA GLY A 175 -5.19 1.10 25.83
C GLY A 175 -3.84 1.30 26.53
N LEU A 176 -2.85 0.48 26.23
CA LEU A 176 -1.47 0.64 26.71
C LEU A 176 -0.83 1.92 26.17
N PHE A 177 -0.96 2.17 24.86
CA PHE A 177 -0.47 3.39 24.23
C PHE A 177 -1.05 4.64 24.89
N ILE A 178 -2.38 4.73 25.07
CA ILE A 178 -3.02 5.89 25.71
C ILE A 178 -2.54 6.10 27.14
N GLN A 179 -2.40 5.02 27.92
CA GLN A 179 -1.86 5.11 29.27
C GLN A 179 -0.41 5.60 29.26
N ALA A 180 0.41 5.11 28.34
CA ALA A 180 1.78 5.58 28.16
C ALA A 180 1.82 7.08 27.82
N MET A 181 0.96 7.53 26.89
CA MET A 181 0.84 8.94 26.52
C MET A 181 0.41 9.83 27.69
N ASN A 182 -0.55 9.37 28.50
CA ASN A 182 -1.00 10.09 29.69
C ASN A 182 0.09 10.16 30.76
N ARG A 183 0.83 9.06 30.96
CA ARG A 183 1.97 8.99 31.86
C ARG A 183 3.07 9.95 31.41
N PHE A 184 3.40 9.94 30.11
CA PHE A 184 4.40 10.83 29.53
C PHE A 184 4.00 12.31 29.69
N ARG A 185 2.75 12.66 29.39
CA ARG A 185 2.20 14.02 29.61
C ARG A 185 2.35 14.47 31.06
N SER A 186 2.07 13.58 32.02
CA SER A 186 2.20 13.87 33.44
C SER A 186 3.66 14.04 33.87
N ALA A 187 4.55 13.19 33.33
CA ALA A 187 5.99 13.26 33.59
C ALA A 187 6.56 14.65 33.26
N MET A 188 6.12 15.24 32.16
CA MET A 188 6.59 16.55 31.72
C MET A 188 6.20 17.72 32.61
N GLN A 189 5.25 17.52 33.54
CA GLN A 189 4.89 18.53 34.54
C GLN A 189 5.78 18.46 35.79
N LEU A 190 6.59 17.40 35.93
CA LEU A 190 7.46 17.19 37.08
C LEU A 190 8.69 18.10 37.03
N GLN A 191 8.97 18.76 38.15
CA GLN A 191 10.14 19.62 38.33
C GLN A 191 11.40 18.81 38.66
N ASP A 192 11.26 17.69 39.37
CA ASP A 192 12.36 16.80 39.71
C ASP A 192 12.77 15.99 38.47
N VAL A 193 13.99 16.22 37.99
CA VAL A 193 14.51 15.61 36.76
C VAL A 193 14.61 14.08 36.87
N SER A 194 14.99 13.55 38.03
CA SER A 194 15.14 12.11 38.22
C SER A 194 13.79 11.40 38.19
N ARG A 195 12.79 11.94 38.89
CA ARG A 195 11.42 11.41 38.86
C ARG A 195 10.78 11.55 37.49
N ARG A 196 10.98 12.70 36.83
CA ARG A 196 10.54 12.91 35.45
C ARG A 196 11.10 11.84 34.54
N ASN A 197 12.41 11.60 34.57
CA ASN A 197 13.04 10.61 33.70
C ASN A 197 12.53 9.20 34.01
N ALA A 198 12.34 8.83 35.28
CA ALA A 198 11.77 7.54 35.65
C ALA A 198 10.32 7.34 35.12
N GLU A 199 9.49 8.39 35.15
CA GLU A 199 8.15 8.34 34.58
C GLU A 199 8.17 8.25 33.04
N ILE A 200 9.11 8.92 32.38
CA ILE A 200 9.33 8.81 30.93
C ILE A 200 9.79 7.39 30.56
N ASP A 201 10.73 6.80 31.31
CA ASP A 201 11.19 5.42 31.08
C ASP A 201 10.05 4.42 31.24
N GLY A 202 9.20 4.62 32.26
CA GLY A 202 8.01 3.82 32.48
C GLY A 202 6.99 3.95 31.35
N ALA A 203 6.77 5.16 30.81
CA ALA A 203 5.92 5.35 29.63
C ALA A 203 6.52 4.66 28.39
N ARG A 204 7.84 4.77 28.19
CA ARG A 204 8.55 4.11 27.09
C ARG A 204 8.39 2.59 27.14
N GLY A 205 8.49 1.97 28.32
CA GLY A 205 8.26 0.54 28.49
C GLY A 205 6.87 0.10 28.00
N MET A 206 5.83 0.86 28.36
CA MET A 206 4.46 0.60 27.90
C MET A 206 4.30 0.77 26.39
N LEU A 207 5.01 1.72 25.78
CA LEU A 207 5.02 1.88 24.31
C LEU A 207 5.67 0.66 23.63
N PHE A 208 6.75 0.10 24.18
CA PHE A 208 7.34 -1.13 23.65
C PHE A 208 6.38 -2.34 23.76
N GLU A 209 5.62 -2.44 24.85
CA GLU A 209 4.59 -3.48 24.98
C GLU A 209 3.49 -3.32 23.93
N ALA A 210 2.99 -2.10 23.73
CA ALA A 210 2.00 -1.82 22.69
C ALA A 210 2.56 -2.13 21.29
N LEU A 211 3.80 -1.73 21.01
CA LEU A 211 4.49 -1.99 19.76
C LEU A 211 4.55 -3.49 19.45
N ALA A 212 4.87 -4.32 20.44
CA ALA A 212 4.97 -5.77 20.26
C ALA A 212 3.64 -6.41 19.82
N ASP A 213 2.51 -5.91 20.33
CA ASP A 213 1.18 -6.37 19.91
C ASP A 213 0.89 -5.97 18.44
N TYR A 214 1.30 -4.76 18.02
CA TYR A 214 1.14 -4.31 16.63
C TYR A 214 2.06 -5.03 15.65
N THR A 215 3.29 -5.36 16.04
CA THR A 215 4.26 -6.04 15.17
C THR A 215 4.25 -7.56 15.31
N ASN A 216 3.21 -8.14 15.91
CA ASN A 216 3.11 -9.58 16.12
C ASN A 216 3.06 -10.31 14.75
N PRO A 217 4.04 -11.18 14.44
CA PRO A 217 4.13 -11.83 13.12
C PRO A 217 2.91 -12.70 12.78
N HIS A 218 2.41 -13.47 13.75
CA HIS A 218 1.24 -14.33 13.53
C HIS A 218 0.00 -13.52 13.16
N LEU A 219 -0.16 -12.35 13.77
CA LEU A 219 -1.29 -11.48 13.47
C LEU A 219 -1.07 -10.63 12.21
N LEU A 220 0.15 -10.54 11.68
CA LEU A 220 0.42 -9.91 10.38
C LEU A 220 0.17 -10.89 9.23
N GLU A 221 0.61 -12.15 9.40
CA GLU A 221 0.42 -13.25 8.43
C GLU A 221 -1.06 -13.55 8.14
N GLU A 222 -1.95 -13.29 9.10
CA GLU A 222 -3.39 -13.49 8.94
C GLU A 222 -4.10 -12.35 8.18
N THR A 223 -3.38 -11.31 7.79
CA THR A 223 -3.95 -10.11 7.15
C THR A 223 -3.45 -9.95 5.70
N CYS A 224 -4.31 -9.38 4.86
CA CYS A 224 -3.98 -9.00 3.48
C CYS A 224 -2.96 -7.85 3.46
N ALA A 225 -2.38 -7.53 2.30
CA ALA A 225 -1.30 -6.52 2.18
C ALA A 225 -1.74 -5.15 2.73
N ALA A 226 -2.98 -4.74 2.46
CA ALA A 226 -3.54 -3.50 2.98
C ALA A 226 -3.75 -3.53 4.51
N GLY A 227 -4.14 -4.68 5.07
CA GLY A 227 -4.26 -4.88 6.51
C GLY A 227 -2.90 -4.83 7.21
N GLN A 228 -1.87 -5.44 6.61
CA GLN A 228 -0.49 -5.35 7.06
C GLN A 228 -0.01 -3.90 7.08
N LEU A 229 -0.27 -3.13 6.00
CA LEU A 229 0.06 -1.70 5.94
C LEU A 229 -0.55 -0.93 7.10
N ARG A 230 -1.87 -0.98 7.29
CA ARG A 230 -2.57 -0.26 8.38
C ARG A 230 -2.00 -0.58 9.76
N ARG A 231 -1.66 -1.84 9.99
CA ARG A 231 -1.11 -2.29 11.26
C ARG A 231 0.33 -1.80 11.48
N LEU A 232 1.16 -1.85 10.44
CA LEU A 232 2.55 -1.40 10.51
C LEU A 232 2.64 0.13 10.61
N GLU A 233 1.73 0.87 9.99
CA GLU A 233 1.60 2.31 10.20
C GLU A 233 1.35 2.67 11.68
N CYS A 234 0.48 1.91 12.36
CA CYS A 234 0.28 2.06 13.80
C CYS A 234 1.56 1.78 14.59
N ALA A 235 2.32 0.74 14.21
CA ALA A 235 3.61 0.42 14.81
C ALA A 235 4.62 1.56 14.64
N TRP A 236 4.75 2.13 13.43
CA TRP A 236 5.66 3.23 13.15
C TRP A 236 5.28 4.51 13.92
N ILE A 237 4.00 4.75 14.17
CA ILE A 237 3.55 5.85 15.03
C ILE A 237 3.97 5.65 16.49
N ILE A 238 3.86 4.42 17.01
CA ILE A 238 4.33 4.09 18.36
C ILE A 238 5.85 4.28 18.48
N GLU A 239 6.61 3.88 17.46
CA GLU A 239 8.06 4.12 17.40
C GLU A 239 8.42 5.61 17.45
N GLN A 240 7.66 6.48 16.75
CA GLN A 240 7.84 7.94 16.86
C GLN A 240 7.62 8.44 18.30
N GLY A 241 6.61 7.89 19.00
CA GLY A 241 6.39 8.16 20.41
C GLY A 241 7.58 7.74 21.27
N ILE A 242 8.15 6.56 21.03
CA ILE A 242 9.35 6.05 21.70
C ILE A 242 10.54 6.98 21.44
N ILE A 243 10.81 7.36 20.19
CA ILE A 243 11.90 8.29 19.84
C ILE A 243 11.73 9.63 20.57
N THR A 244 10.51 10.15 20.64
CA THR A 244 10.19 11.39 21.36
C THR A 244 10.56 11.31 22.84
N THR A 245 10.36 10.15 23.49
CA THR A 245 10.78 9.99 24.90
C THR A 245 12.29 10.12 25.09
N TYR A 246 13.11 9.60 24.16
CA TYR A 246 14.57 9.77 24.20
C TYR A 246 14.96 11.21 23.93
N GLN A 247 14.29 11.86 22.98
CA GLN A 247 14.56 13.27 22.65
C GLN A 247 14.28 14.20 23.82
N VAL A 248 13.19 13.97 24.55
CA VAL A 248 12.87 14.75 25.75
C VAL A 248 13.88 14.53 26.89
N GLN A 249 14.50 13.35 26.95
CA GLN A 249 15.58 13.05 27.90
C GLN A 249 16.96 13.56 27.44
N ASP A 250 17.04 14.25 26.30
CA ASP A 250 18.29 14.77 25.72
C ASP A 250 19.26 13.68 25.22
N GLU A 251 18.76 12.48 24.93
CA GLU A 251 19.55 11.33 24.49
C GLU A 251 19.77 11.34 22.96
N MET A 252 20.40 12.40 22.43
CA MET A 252 20.45 12.69 20.98
C MET A 252 21.08 11.57 20.14
N SER A 253 22.06 10.85 20.68
CA SER A 253 22.65 9.69 19.99
C SER A 253 21.65 8.54 19.83
N ALA A 254 20.84 8.26 20.86
CA ALA A 254 19.80 7.25 20.79
C ALA A 254 18.65 7.69 19.87
N VAL A 255 18.31 8.99 19.87
CA VAL A 255 17.32 9.56 18.94
C VAL A 255 17.75 9.34 17.50
N SER A 256 18.98 9.73 17.15
CA SER A 256 19.54 9.54 15.81
C SER A 256 19.56 8.07 15.39
N ASP A 257 20.00 7.16 16.26
CA ASP A 257 20.03 5.74 15.93
C ASP A 257 18.61 5.20 15.66
N ARG A 258 17.63 5.57 16.49
CA ARG A 258 16.26 5.10 16.35
C ARG A 258 15.51 5.70 15.17
N ILE A 259 15.74 6.96 14.82
CA ILE A 259 15.15 7.55 13.61
C ILE A 259 15.69 6.83 12.37
N SER A 260 17.00 6.59 12.30
CA SER A 260 17.63 5.81 11.24
C SER A 260 17.01 4.40 11.14
N GLN A 261 16.89 3.70 12.27
CA GLN A 261 16.25 2.38 12.32
C GLN A 261 14.77 2.41 11.89
N LEU A 262 14.03 3.46 12.26
CA LEU A 262 12.63 3.62 11.85
C LEU A 262 12.52 3.85 10.34
N GLN A 263 13.38 4.69 9.75
CA GLN A 263 13.42 4.89 8.29
C GLN A 263 13.69 3.58 7.56
N ASP A 264 14.72 2.84 7.98
CA ASP A 264 15.06 1.53 7.43
C ASP A 264 13.90 0.54 7.55
N LYS A 265 13.23 0.55 8.70
CA LYS A 265 12.08 -0.32 8.98
C LYS A 265 10.90 0.01 8.08
N VAL A 266 10.51 1.28 7.97
CA VAL A 266 9.43 1.73 7.07
C VAL A 266 9.70 1.29 5.63
N CYS A 267 10.94 1.45 5.15
CA CYS A 267 11.31 1.02 3.81
C CYS A 267 11.22 -0.51 3.63
N LYS A 268 11.75 -1.30 4.58
CA LYS A 268 11.71 -2.77 4.53
C LYS A 268 10.29 -3.30 4.60
N ASP A 269 9.51 -2.78 5.53
CA ASP A 269 8.11 -3.14 5.72
C ASP A 269 7.29 -2.80 4.47
N ALA A 270 7.48 -1.61 3.87
CA ALA A 270 6.83 -1.22 2.62
C ALA A 270 7.16 -2.19 1.48
N VAL A 271 8.44 -2.57 1.30
CA VAL A 271 8.84 -3.58 0.30
C VAL A 271 8.15 -4.92 0.58
N GLY A 272 8.08 -5.36 1.84
CA GLY A 272 7.38 -6.57 2.25
C GLY A 272 5.90 -6.56 1.86
N ILE A 273 5.20 -5.46 2.16
CA ILE A 273 3.78 -5.24 1.82
C ILE A 273 3.57 -5.22 0.31
N ILE A 274 4.42 -4.51 -0.44
CA ILE A 274 4.29 -4.43 -1.90
C ILE A 274 4.44 -5.83 -2.52
N ASN A 275 5.39 -6.63 -2.02
CA ASN A 275 5.60 -7.99 -2.50
C ASN A 275 4.46 -8.96 -2.13
N SER A 276 3.79 -8.75 -1.00
CA SER A 276 2.62 -9.54 -0.58
C SER A 276 1.31 -9.10 -1.24
N CYS A 277 1.32 -8.04 -2.06
CA CYS A 277 0.15 -7.59 -2.81
C CYS A 277 -0.19 -8.57 -3.94
N GLU A 278 -1.39 -9.14 -3.90
CA GLU A 278 -1.84 -10.20 -4.80
C GLU A 278 -2.98 -9.76 -5.73
N SER A 279 -3.64 -8.63 -5.44
CA SER A 279 -4.82 -8.18 -6.18
C SER A 279 -4.82 -6.70 -6.55
N TYR A 280 -5.55 -6.33 -7.61
CA TYR A 280 -5.77 -4.93 -7.98
C TYR A 280 -6.49 -4.14 -6.89
N ASP A 281 -7.40 -4.75 -6.13
CA ASP A 281 -8.10 -4.07 -5.03
C ASP A 281 -7.14 -3.64 -3.92
N GLU A 282 -6.20 -4.52 -3.56
CA GLU A 282 -5.13 -4.17 -2.63
C GLU A 282 -4.22 -3.10 -3.22
N LEU A 283 -3.80 -3.24 -4.48
CA LEU A 283 -2.91 -2.28 -5.12
C LEU A 283 -3.54 -0.89 -5.23
N ASN A 284 -4.85 -0.82 -5.52
CA ASN A 284 -5.64 0.40 -5.55
C ASN A 284 -5.60 1.15 -4.22
N PHE A 285 -5.51 0.40 -3.12
CA PHE A 285 -5.39 0.95 -1.77
C PHE A 285 -3.93 1.29 -1.42
N ILE A 286 -3.01 0.33 -1.54
CA ILE A 286 -1.63 0.52 -1.03
C ILE A 286 -0.83 1.48 -1.90
N PHE A 287 -1.08 1.59 -3.21
CA PHE A 287 -0.23 2.39 -4.08
C PHE A 287 -0.26 3.88 -3.70
N PRO A 288 -1.42 4.55 -3.59
CA PRO A 288 -1.46 5.94 -3.16
C PRO A 288 -0.93 6.13 -1.73
N GLU A 289 -1.27 5.23 -0.81
CA GLU A 289 -0.87 5.28 0.60
C GLU A 289 0.66 5.20 0.76
N ILE A 290 1.31 4.20 0.15
CA ILE A 290 2.76 4.01 0.18
C ILE A 290 3.49 5.16 -0.54
N THR A 291 2.95 5.63 -1.66
CA THR A 291 3.49 6.81 -2.36
C THR A 291 3.46 8.05 -1.46
N ARG A 292 2.38 8.23 -0.68
CA ARG A 292 2.26 9.31 0.30
C ARG A 292 3.29 9.18 1.41
N ILE A 293 3.46 7.97 1.96
CA ILE A 293 4.47 7.68 2.99
C ILE A 293 5.87 8.03 2.48
N TYR A 294 6.20 7.64 1.25
CA TYR A 294 7.49 7.95 0.65
C TYR A 294 7.70 9.46 0.46
N ASN A 295 6.72 10.14 -0.14
CA ASN A 295 6.84 11.54 -0.51
C ASN A 295 6.71 12.50 0.68
N HIS A 296 5.99 12.12 1.74
CA HIS A 296 5.73 13.02 2.86
C HIS A 296 6.37 12.51 4.15
N ASP A 297 6.02 11.32 4.61
CA ASP A 297 6.43 10.82 5.92
C ASP A 297 7.93 10.57 6.02
N LEU A 298 8.54 9.90 5.02
CA LEU A 298 9.99 9.74 4.97
C LEU A 298 10.72 11.09 4.85
N GLN A 299 10.12 12.11 4.21
CA GLN A 299 10.70 13.46 4.17
C GLN A 299 10.70 14.12 5.55
N VAL A 300 9.65 13.91 6.35
CA VAL A 300 9.61 14.36 7.76
C VAL A 300 10.70 13.65 8.57
N PHE A 301 10.83 12.32 8.46
CA PHE A 301 11.86 11.58 9.19
C PHE A 301 13.27 11.99 8.77
N ASN A 302 13.52 12.18 7.47
CA ASN A 302 14.80 12.67 6.98
C ASN A 302 15.12 14.07 7.52
N SER A 303 14.12 14.96 7.57
CA SER A 303 14.28 16.28 8.17
C SER A 303 14.62 16.19 9.65
N TRP A 304 13.92 15.33 10.38
CA TRP A 304 14.13 15.12 11.80
C TRP A 304 15.54 14.59 12.06
N GLN A 305 15.97 13.57 11.32
CA GLN A 305 17.33 13.02 11.37
C GLN A 305 18.40 14.09 11.12
N ASN A 306 18.28 14.83 10.01
CA ASN A 306 19.24 15.87 9.65
C ASN A 306 19.36 16.96 10.72
N HIS A 307 18.23 17.29 11.37
CA HIS A 307 18.21 18.24 12.47
C HIS A 307 18.95 17.72 13.70
N ILE A 308 18.68 16.46 14.09
CA ILE A 308 19.36 15.82 15.22
C ILE A 308 20.86 15.70 14.96
N ASP A 309 21.28 15.31 13.76
CA ASP A 309 22.70 15.22 13.38
C ASP A 309 23.40 16.57 13.41
N TRP A 310 22.72 17.62 12.96
CA TRP A 310 23.24 18.98 13.05
C TRP A 310 23.47 19.39 14.51
N MET A 311 22.50 19.14 15.39
CA MET A 311 22.61 19.42 16.84
C MET A 311 23.78 18.66 17.48
N ARG A 312 23.96 17.39 17.13
CA ARG A 312 25.07 16.55 17.61
C ARG A 312 26.41 17.12 17.17
N SER A 313 26.57 17.39 15.87
CA SER A 313 27.82 17.93 15.32
C SER A 313 28.27 19.25 15.98
N ARG A 314 27.30 20.10 16.37
CA ARG A 314 27.57 21.38 17.06
C ARG A 314 27.99 21.17 18.50
N SER A 315 27.33 20.25 19.20
CA SER A 315 27.66 19.92 20.58
C SER A 315 29.09 19.39 20.68
N ASP A 316 29.50 18.56 19.72
CA ASP A 316 30.86 18.02 19.64
C ASP A 316 31.91 19.08 19.26
N SER A 317 31.56 20.06 18.43
CA SER A 317 32.50 21.09 17.95
C SER A 317 32.66 22.30 18.89
N GLU A 318 31.57 22.73 19.54
CA GLU A 318 31.53 23.98 20.32
C GLU A 318 31.37 23.75 21.82
N GLY A 319 31.06 22.52 22.27
CA GLY A 319 30.95 22.16 23.69
C GLY A 319 29.86 22.90 24.48
N VAL A 320 28.97 23.65 23.82
CA VAL A 320 27.96 24.51 24.44
C VAL A 320 26.62 24.34 23.72
N SER A 321 25.54 24.11 24.49
CA SER A 321 24.16 24.13 23.99
C SER A 321 23.80 25.52 23.44
N LEU A 322 22.86 25.61 22.49
CA LEU A 322 22.40 26.90 21.95
C LEU A 322 22.11 27.94 23.08
N PRO A 323 22.59 29.19 22.96
CA PRO A 323 22.37 30.21 23.99
C PRO A 323 20.86 30.45 24.22
N SER A 324 20.48 30.77 25.46
CA SER A 324 19.06 31.02 25.80
C SER A 324 18.40 32.15 24.99
N SER A 325 19.18 33.08 24.43
CA SER A 325 18.69 34.12 23.51
C SER A 325 18.27 33.58 22.15
N GLU A 326 19.03 32.63 21.59
CA GLU A 326 18.72 31.96 20.33
C GLU A 326 17.55 30.98 20.50
N LEU A 327 17.52 30.28 21.65
CA LEU A 327 16.39 29.44 22.04
C LEU A 327 15.07 30.23 22.13
N LYS A 328 15.11 31.48 22.61
CA LYS A 328 13.92 32.36 22.67
C LYS A 328 13.44 32.83 21.30
N LEU A 329 14.31 32.99 20.30
CA LEU A 329 13.92 33.44 18.95
C LEU A 329 13.16 32.34 18.18
N LEU A 330 13.56 31.09 18.39
CA LEU A 330 12.85 29.88 17.93
C LEU A 330 11.46 29.72 18.59
N THR A 331 11.22 30.53 19.62
CA THR A 331 9.99 31.00 20.25
C THR A 331 8.72 31.30 19.46
N THR A 332 8.80 31.66 18.18
CA THR A 332 7.87 32.66 17.63
C THR A 332 7.11 32.26 16.37
N ALA A 333 7.42 31.13 15.75
CA ALA A 333 6.78 30.69 14.50
C ALA A 333 5.93 29.42 14.68
N ASP A 334 4.67 29.49 14.25
CA ASP A 334 3.72 28.39 14.27
C ASP A 334 3.85 27.56 12.99
N PHE A 335 4.56 26.44 13.04
CA PHE A 335 4.51 25.43 11.97
C PHE A 335 3.11 24.80 11.85
N ASN A 336 2.28 24.96 12.90
CA ASN A 336 0.89 24.52 12.96
C ASN A 336 -0.03 25.27 11.96
N ASN A 337 0.41 26.37 11.35
CA ASN A 337 -0.40 27.19 10.44
C ASN A 337 -0.30 26.81 8.96
N SER A 338 0.36 25.69 8.59
CA SER A 338 0.26 25.19 7.20
C SER A 338 -1.18 24.85 6.79
N ASP A 339 -2.12 24.78 7.73
CA ASP A 339 -3.54 24.50 7.52
C ASP A 339 -4.52 25.64 7.90
N LEU A 340 -4.06 26.90 8.02
CA LEU A 340 -4.98 28.06 8.05
C LEU A 340 -5.09 28.81 6.72
N ILE A 341 -4.77 28.16 5.59
CA ILE A 341 -5.58 28.37 4.39
C ILE A 341 -6.83 27.51 4.56
N THR A 342 -7.65 27.91 5.52
CA THR A 342 -9.09 27.79 5.46
C THR A 342 -9.55 28.66 4.29
N THR A 343 -9.43 28.15 3.06
CA THR A 343 -10.61 28.25 2.22
C THR A 343 -11.62 27.30 2.85
N GLN A 344 -12.83 27.81 3.03
CA GLN A 344 -14.01 27.01 3.27
C GLN A 344 -14.29 26.14 2.03
N ASP A 345 -13.30 25.39 1.52
CA ASP A 345 -13.53 24.47 0.43
C ASP A 345 -14.10 23.20 1.03
N THR A 346 -15.43 23.18 0.99
CA THR A 346 -16.29 22.01 1.03
C THR A 346 -15.94 20.96 -0.03
N ASN A 347 -14.92 21.19 -0.86
CA ASN A 347 -14.41 20.27 -1.86
C ASN A 347 -13.04 19.73 -1.41
N PHE A 348 -13.06 18.72 -0.54
CA PHE A 348 -11.92 17.85 -0.35
C PHE A 348 -11.60 17.21 -1.71
N THR A 349 -10.59 17.71 -2.42
CA THR A 349 -10.15 17.15 -3.71
C THR A 349 -9.36 15.87 -3.48
N ALA A 350 -9.38 14.95 -4.46
CA ALA A 350 -8.59 13.73 -4.39
C ALA A 350 -7.08 14.06 -4.24
N PRO A 351 -6.33 13.35 -3.38
CA PRO A 351 -4.90 13.56 -3.21
C PRO A 351 -4.15 13.36 -4.52
N PRO A 352 -3.05 14.10 -4.77
CA PRO A 352 -2.26 13.94 -6.00
C PRO A 352 -1.79 12.50 -6.25
N GLU A 353 -1.47 11.75 -5.19
CA GLU A 353 -1.04 10.35 -5.27
C GLU A 353 -2.15 9.45 -5.81
N GLN A 354 -3.40 9.71 -5.40
CA GLN A 354 -4.57 8.98 -5.88
C GLN A 354 -4.80 9.23 -7.37
N LEU A 355 -4.80 10.50 -7.79
CA LEU A 355 -4.97 10.90 -9.19
C LEU A 355 -3.84 10.39 -10.08
N THR A 356 -2.61 10.42 -9.57
CA THR A 356 -1.44 9.88 -10.26
C THR A 356 -1.62 8.39 -10.48
N TYR A 357 -1.98 7.64 -9.43
CA TYR A 357 -2.21 6.21 -9.54
C TYR A 357 -3.31 5.86 -10.55
N GLU A 358 -4.46 6.54 -10.50
CA GLU A 358 -5.56 6.31 -11.45
C GLU A 358 -5.07 6.46 -12.91
N GLY A 359 -4.29 7.50 -13.20
CA GLY A 359 -3.72 7.71 -14.53
C GLY A 359 -2.61 6.72 -14.93
N LEU A 360 -1.94 6.07 -13.98
CA LEU A 360 -0.97 5.00 -14.22
C LEU A 360 -1.68 3.66 -14.43
N ALA A 361 -2.70 3.37 -13.61
CA ALA A 361 -3.45 2.12 -13.63
C ALA A 361 -4.12 1.86 -14.99
N GLU A 362 -4.60 2.91 -15.66
CA GLU A 362 -5.13 2.81 -17.03
C GLU A 362 -4.09 2.41 -18.08
N LYS A 363 -2.79 2.61 -17.79
CA LYS A 363 -1.70 2.51 -18.76
C LYS A 363 -0.75 1.36 -18.48
N SER A 364 -0.96 0.58 -17.42
CA SER A 364 0.04 -0.37 -16.92
C SER A 364 -0.58 -1.64 -16.37
N HIS A 365 0.16 -2.74 -16.53
CA HIS A 365 -0.20 -4.02 -15.97
C HIS A 365 0.06 -4.05 -14.46
N PHE A 366 -0.66 -4.92 -13.73
CA PHE A 366 -0.53 -5.14 -12.29
C PHE A 366 0.92 -5.21 -11.80
N TYR A 367 1.72 -6.14 -12.35
CA TYR A 367 3.12 -6.30 -11.95
C TYR A 367 4.00 -5.08 -12.26
N SER A 368 3.72 -4.33 -13.32
CA SER A 368 4.45 -3.10 -13.63
C SER A 368 4.14 -2.01 -12.61
N LEU A 369 2.88 -1.87 -12.20
CA LEU A 369 2.47 -0.93 -11.14
C LEU A 369 3.11 -1.32 -9.79
N ARG A 370 3.13 -2.62 -9.48
CA ARG A 370 3.77 -3.12 -8.26
C ARG A 370 5.28 -2.84 -8.25
N ASP A 371 5.98 -3.13 -9.34
CA ASP A 371 7.42 -2.89 -9.45
C ASP A 371 7.75 -1.39 -9.47
N GLN A 372 6.87 -0.56 -10.02
CA GLN A 372 7.00 0.89 -9.94
C GLN A 372 7.03 1.38 -8.48
N LEU A 373 6.19 0.81 -7.60
CA LEU A 373 6.28 1.11 -6.17
C LEU A 373 7.60 0.60 -5.57
N LEU A 374 8.03 -0.62 -5.92
CA LEU A 374 9.28 -1.19 -5.41
C LEU A 374 10.49 -0.30 -5.75
N TYR A 375 10.52 0.28 -6.94
CA TYR A 375 11.61 1.17 -7.37
C TYR A 375 11.77 2.42 -6.50
N LEU A 376 10.71 2.87 -5.81
CA LEU A 376 10.81 3.97 -4.85
C LEU A 376 11.72 3.62 -3.66
N PHE A 377 11.72 2.35 -3.25
CA PHE A 377 12.43 1.86 -2.06
C PHE A 377 13.70 1.07 -2.39
N ASP A 378 13.78 0.48 -3.58
CA ASP A 378 14.92 -0.30 -4.03
C ASP A 378 15.47 0.23 -5.36
N TYR A 379 16.38 1.19 -5.24
CA TYR A 379 17.12 1.74 -6.38
C TYR A 379 17.96 0.67 -7.11
N LYS A 380 18.45 -0.35 -6.40
CA LYS A 380 19.23 -1.42 -7.05
C LYS A 380 18.34 -2.29 -7.91
N LEU A 381 17.13 -2.60 -7.46
CA LEU A 381 16.14 -3.32 -8.26
C LEU A 381 15.81 -2.53 -9.54
N ARG A 382 15.61 -1.20 -9.42
CA ARG A 382 15.41 -0.33 -10.58
C ARG A 382 16.58 -0.41 -11.57
N GLN A 383 17.82 -0.29 -11.08
CA GLN A 383 19.02 -0.42 -11.91
C GLN A 383 19.15 -1.79 -12.59
N GLN A 384 18.80 -2.87 -11.89
CA GLN A 384 18.79 -4.22 -12.46
C GLN A 384 17.78 -4.32 -13.60
N SER A 385 16.58 -3.76 -13.43
CA SER A 385 15.59 -3.68 -14.49
C SER A 385 16.07 -2.86 -15.69
N GLU A 386 16.75 -1.72 -15.47
CA GLU A 386 17.35 -0.93 -16.56
C GLU A 386 18.40 -1.72 -17.35
N LEU A 387 19.30 -2.42 -16.64
CA LEU A 387 20.33 -3.25 -17.27
C LEU A 387 19.71 -4.37 -18.10
N TYR A 388 18.70 -5.03 -17.54
CA TYR A 388 17.95 -6.07 -18.23
C TYR A 388 17.26 -5.55 -19.50
N ILE A 389 16.54 -4.42 -19.38
CA ILE A 389 15.89 -3.75 -20.52
C ILE A 389 16.93 -3.41 -21.60
N ASN A 390 18.08 -2.85 -21.21
CA ASN A 390 19.11 -2.47 -22.17
C ASN A 390 19.62 -3.68 -22.97
N GLN A 391 19.86 -4.81 -22.29
CA GLN A 391 20.31 -6.05 -22.92
C GLN A 391 19.25 -6.61 -23.88
N GLN A 392 18.01 -6.76 -23.42
CA GLN A 392 16.94 -7.31 -24.24
C GLN A 392 16.54 -6.39 -25.40
N ALA A 393 16.58 -5.07 -25.17
CA ALA A 393 16.38 -4.08 -26.21
C ALA A 393 17.44 -4.18 -27.32
N ALA A 394 18.72 -4.36 -26.95
CA ALA A 394 19.80 -4.54 -27.91
C ALA A 394 19.59 -5.81 -28.76
N ASN A 395 19.20 -6.92 -28.12
CA ASN A 395 18.89 -8.19 -28.80
C ASN A 395 17.72 -8.06 -29.78
N ALA A 396 16.67 -7.33 -29.39
CA ALA A 396 15.50 -7.07 -30.22
C ALA A 396 15.69 -5.92 -31.24
N GLY A 397 16.88 -5.30 -31.31
CA GLY A 397 17.21 -4.27 -32.28
C GLY A 397 16.74 -2.84 -31.94
N TYR A 398 16.28 -2.59 -30.72
CA TYR A 398 15.87 -1.26 -30.24
C TYR A 398 17.07 -0.40 -29.84
N LYS A 399 17.62 0.34 -30.81
CA LYS A 399 18.86 1.13 -30.64
C LYS A 399 18.74 2.37 -29.74
N THR A 400 17.52 2.79 -29.37
CA THR A 400 17.27 4.00 -28.57
C THR A 400 17.21 3.73 -27.06
N LEU A 401 17.04 2.48 -26.64
CA LEU A 401 16.96 2.08 -25.22
C LEU A 401 18.36 1.82 -24.63
N VAL A 402 19.19 2.86 -24.69
CA VAL A 402 20.56 2.88 -24.13
C VAL A 402 20.55 3.32 -22.66
N PRO A 403 21.60 3.00 -21.86
CA PRO A 403 21.60 3.29 -20.42
C PRO A 403 21.29 4.75 -20.08
N SER A 404 21.88 5.71 -20.78
CA SER A 404 21.64 7.14 -20.55
C SER A 404 20.19 7.59 -20.72
N ASN A 405 19.42 6.91 -21.58
CA ASN A 405 18.01 7.21 -21.80
C ASN A 405 17.13 6.51 -20.78
N LEU A 406 17.49 5.29 -20.36
CA LEU A 406 16.79 4.52 -19.33
C LEU A 406 16.95 5.20 -17.95
N GLU A 407 18.15 5.68 -17.63
CA GLU A 407 18.42 6.44 -16.40
C GLU A 407 17.54 7.69 -16.26
N GLN A 408 17.15 8.31 -17.37
CA GLN A 408 16.27 9.49 -17.41
C GLN A 408 14.78 9.13 -17.52
N ALA A 409 14.46 7.86 -17.77
CA ALA A 409 13.09 7.41 -17.93
C ALA A 409 12.38 7.32 -16.57
N SER A 410 11.07 7.55 -16.58
CA SER A 410 10.25 7.42 -15.38
C SER A 410 10.17 5.96 -14.93
N ASP A 411 9.91 5.75 -13.64
CA ASP A 411 9.73 4.42 -13.07
C ASP A 411 8.61 3.64 -13.77
N LEU A 412 7.54 4.34 -14.20
CA LEU A 412 6.49 3.79 -15.05
C LEU A 412 7.05 3.19 -16.35
N ALA A 413 7.92 3.95 -17.04
CA ALA A 413 8.48 3.51 -18.30
C ALA A 413 9.42 2.32 -18.09
N ILE A 414 10.26 2.36 -17.06
CA ILE A 414 11.15 1.24 -16.70
C ILE A 414 10.35 -0.01 -16.36
N ALA A 415 9.35 0.09 -15.47
CA ALA A 415 8.57 -1.09 -15.07
C ALA A 415 7.79 -1.70 -16.24
N ASN A 416 7.16 -0.87 -17.08
CA ASN A 416 6.45 -1.37 -18.26
C ASN A 416 7.39 -1.99 -19.30
N LEU A 417 8.56 -1.38 -19.54
CA LEU A 417 9.56 -1.93 -20.46
C LEU A 417 10.15 -3.23 -19.92
N TYR A 418 10.42 -3.31 -18.61
CA TYR A 418 10.89 -4.53 -17.96
C TYR A 418 9.92 -5.68 -18.21
N HIS A 419 8.63 -5.49 -17.90
CA HIS A 419 7.61 -6.52 -18.13
C HIS A 419 7.34 -6.78 -19.63
N TYR A 420 7.45 -5.76 -20.49
CA TYR A 420 7.37 -5.93 -21.94
C TYR A 420 8.45 -6.89 -22.45
N PHE A 421 9.70 -6.74 -22.02
CA PHE A 421 10.78 -7.62 -22.41
C PHE A 421 10.70 -8.97 -21.69
N LYS A 422 10.36 -8.99 -20.40
CA LYS A 422 10.26 -10.21 -19.59
C LYS A 422 9.28 -11.22 -20.15
N ILE A 423 8.09 -10.78 -20.59
CA ILE A 423 7.09 -11.66 -21.21
C ILE A 423 7.55 -12.22 -22.56
N ARG A 424 8.54 -11.59 -23.19
CA ARG A 424 9.09 -11.96 -24.52
C ARG A 424 10.48 -12.59 -24.42
N ASP A 425 11.05 -12.69 -23.23
CA ASP A 425 12.39 -13.21 -23.01
C ASP A 425 12.33 -14.71 -22.75
N GLU A 426 12.72 -15.46 -23.76
CA GLU A 426 12.80 -16.93 -23.71
C GLU A 426 14.02 -17.43 -22.90
N SER A 427 14.89 -16.52 -22.40
CA SER A 427 16.16 -16.88 -21.75
C SER A 427 16.18 -16.85 -20.21
N GLU A 428 15.18 -16.24 -19.55
CA GLU A 428 15.05 -16.24 -18.07
C GLU A 428 14.37 -17.51 -17.51
N GLU A 429 14.14 -18.52 -18.34
CA GLU A 429 13.55 -19.81 -17.98
C GLU A 429 14.52 -20.78 -17.25
N ILE A 430 15.39 -20.27 -16.36
CA ILE A 430 16.18 -21.08 -15.41
C ILE A 430 16.29 -20.37 -14.06
N LEU A 431 15.19 -20.32 -13.30
CA LEU A 431 15.11 -20.61 -11.86
C LEU A 431 13.65 -20.40 -11.39
N GLU A 432 12.93 -21.52 -11.37
CA GLU A 432 11.58 -21.77 -10.83
C GLU A 432 10.36 -21.22 -11.60
N LEU A 433 10.27 -21.58 -12.88
CA LEU A 433 9.06 -22.10 -13.52
C LEU A 433 9.52 -23.26 -14.43
N PRO A 434 8.82 -24.40 -14.51
CA PRO A 434 9.26 -25.53 -15.33
C PRO A 434 9.14 -25.18 -16.82
N SER A 435 10.24 -24.68 -17.35
CA SER A 435 10.56 -24.46 -18.76
C SER A 435 10.79 -25.76 -19.51
N ASN A 436 9.75 -26.58 -19.47
CA ASN A 436 9.50 -27.55 -20.51
C ASN A 436 7.99 -27.75 -20.57
N ILE A 437 7.26 -26.71 -20.98
CA ILE A 437 6.05 -27.00 -21.74
C ILE A 437 6.54 -27.58 -23.06
N SER A 438 6.70 -28.90 -23.05
CA SER A 438 6.76 -29.67 -24.27
C SER A 438 5.48 -29.37 -25.06
N LEU A 439 5.54 -28.42 -26.00
CA LEU A 439 4.48 -28.11 -26.97
C LEU A 439 4.13 -29.32 -27.86
N VAL A 440 4.87 -30.43 -27.74
CA VAL A 440 4.58 -31.72 -28.35
C VAL A 440 3.18 -32.17 -27.94
N GLY A 441 2.22 -32.00 -28.85
CA GLY A 441 0.81 -32.35 -28.65
C GLY A 441 -0.17 -31.18 -28.49
N TYR A 442 0.31 -29.93 -28.53
CA TYR A 442 -0.50 -28.70 -28.43
C TYR A 442 -0.40 -27.78 -29.65
N GLU A 443 0.40 -28.13 -30.65
CA GLU A 443 0.76 -27.29 -31.80
C GLU A 443 -0.48 -26.83 -32.57
N LYS A 444 -1.41 -27.76 -32.79
CA LYS A 444 -2.68 -27.47 -33.48
C LYS A 444 -3.55 -26.50 -32.69
N LEU A 445 -3.58 -26.60 -31.35
CA LEU A 445 -4.32 -25.67 -30.51
C LEU A 445 -3.72 -24.26 -30.61
N GLN A 446 -2.39 -24.16 -30.54
CA GLN A 446 -1.67 -22.89 -30.68
C GLN A 446 -1.92 -22.24 -32.05
N GLU A 447 -1.86 -23.01 -33.14
CA GLU A 447 -2.14 -22.52 -34.50
C GLU A 447 -3.56 -21.95 -34.62
N LEU A 448 -4.56 -22.67 -34.09
CA LEU A 448 -5.96 -22.25 -34.15
C LEU A 448 -6.21 -20.98 -33.32
N LEU A 449 -5.65 -20.90 -32.11
CA LEU A 449 -5.75 -19.74 -31.24
C LEU A 449 -5.07 -18.51 -31.85
N THR A 450 -3.86 -18.68 -32.40
CA THR A 450 -3.12 -17.59 -33.08
C THR A 450 -3.84 -17.11 -34.34
N ALA A 451 -4.51 -18.01 -35.06
CA ALA A 451 -5.33 -17.67 -36.21
C ALA A 451 -6.70 -17.03 -35.84
N GLY A 452 -7.02 -16.90 -34.55
CA GLY A 452 -8.31 -16.39 -34.08
C GLY A 452 -9.50 -17.29 -34.41
N LYS A 453 -9.26 -18.58 -34.63
CA LYS A 453 -10.27 -19.62 -34.91
C LYS A 453 -10.82 -20.18 -33.60
N TRP A 454 -11.58 -19.35 -32.88
CA TRP A 454 -12.00 -19.60 -31.50
C TRP A 454 -12.88 -20.83 -31.31
N GLU A 455 -13.72 -21.15 -32.29
CA GLU A 455 -14.60 -22.33 -32.25
C GLU A 455 -13.79 -23.62 -32.40
N GLU A 456 -12.91 -23.68 -33.40
CA GLU A 456 -12.04 -24.81 -33.62
C GLU A 456 -11.01 -24.98 -32.50
N ALA A 457 -10.50 -23.87 -31.94
CA ALA A 457 -9.62 -23.89 -30.77
C ALA A 457 -10.34 -24.43 -29.53
N ASN A 458 -11.61 -24.08 -29.32
CA ASN A 458 -12.40 -24.62 -28.21
C ASN A 458 -12.55 -26.14 -28.33
N GLU A 459 -12.85 -26.63 -29.53
CA GLU A 459 -12.97 -28.07 -29.77
C GLU A 459 -11.62 -28.79 -29.65
N GLU A 460 -10.54 -28.20 -30.18
CA GLU A 460 -9.20 -28.77 -30.04
C GLU A 460 -8.76 -28.84 -28.57
N THR A 461 -9.09 -27.81 -27.77
CA THR A 461 -8.83 -27.83 -26.32
C THR A 461 -9.52 -29.02 -25.65
N ARG A 462 -10.78 -29.28 -26.00
CA ARG A 462 -11.54 -30.43 -25.50
C ARG A 462 -10.88 -31.75 -25.88
N LEU A 463 -10.45 -31.90 -27.13
CA LEU A 463 -9.81 -33.12 -27.64
C LEU A 463 -8.46 -33.37 -26.96
N VAL A 464 -7.65 -32.34 -26.78
CA VAL A 464 -6.35 -32.41 -26.10
C VAL A 464 -6.54 -32.81 -24.64
N MET A 465 -7.48 -32.18 -23.92
CA MET A 465 -7.79 -32.55 -22.54
C MET A 465 -8.30 -34.00 -22.44
N LEU A 466 -9.15 -34.47 -23.36
CA LEU A 466 -9.59 -35.87 -23.39
C LEU A 466 -8.42 -36.84 -23.61
N LYS A 467 -7.44 -36.45 -24.42
CA LYS A 467 -6.26 -37.26 -24.69
C LYS A 467 -5.39 -37.41 -23.46
N ILE A 468 -5.16 -36.31 -22.75
CA ILE A 468 -4.35 -36.28 -21.52
C ILE A 468 -5.04 -37.08 -20.41
N ALA A 469 -6.36 -36.96 -20.28
CA ALA A 469 -7.16 -37.74 -19.33
C ALA A 469 -7.32 -39.22 -19.72
N GLY A 470 -6.77 -39.68 -20.85
CA GLY A 470 -6.93 -41.06 -21.31
C GLY A 470 -8.37 -41.43 -21.73
N ARG A 471 -9.18 -40.44 -22.10
CA ARG A 471 -10.64 -40.55 -22.31
C ARG A 471 -11.10 -40.33 -23.74
N ASN A 472 -10.18 -40.42 -24.71
CA ASN A 472 -10.46 -40.24 -26.14
C ASN A 472 -11.63 -41.08 -26.67
N GLN A 473 -11.76 -42.33 -26.22
CA GLN A 473 -12.81 -43.24 -26.70
C GLN A 473 -14.18 -42.92 -26.12
N GLN A 474 -14.22 -42.33 -24.93
CA GLN A 474 -15.46 -42.08 -24.20
C GLN A 474 -16.01 -40.68 -24.47
N GLY A 475 -15.14 -39.70 -24.78
CA GLY A 475 -15.56 -38.38 -25.27
C GLY A 475 -16.12 -37.42 -24.22
N TYR A 476 -16.10 -37.80 -22.93
CA TYR A 476 -16.51 -36.97 -21.79
C TYR A 476 -15.58 -37.18 -20.59
N PHE A 477 -15.58 -36.21 -19.68
CA PHE A 477 -14.80 -36.23 -18.43
C PHE A 477 -15.67 -36.64 -17.24
N GLU A 478 -15.08 -37.34 -16.27
CA GLU A 478 -15.61 -37.51 -14.92
C GLU A 478 -14.87 -36.59 -13.94
N VAL A 479 -15.46 -36.32 -12.77
CA VAL A 479 -14.84 -35.45 -11.74
C VAL A 479 -13.42 -35.91 -11.39
N LYS A 480 -13.23 -37.21 -11.17
CA LYS A 480 -11.93 -37.80 -10.84
C LYS A 480 -10.86 -37.56 -11.92
N ASP A 481 -11.27 -37.47 -13.18
CA ASP A 481 -10.36 -37.26 -14.32
C ASP A 481 -9.80 -35.83 -14.28
N ILE A 482 -10.60 -34.87 -13.76
CA ILE A 482 -10.21 -33.47 -13.57
C ILE A 482 -9.41 -33.26 -12.29
N GLU A 483 -9.76 -33.94 -11.20
CA GLU A 483 -8.98 -33.92 -9.95
C GLU A 483 -7.55 -34.43 -10.18
N GLN A 484 -7.39 -35.44 -11.04
CA GLN A 484 -6.10 -36.05 -11.38
C GLN A 484 -5.44 -35.43 -12.62
N PHE A 485 -6.07 -34.44 -13.26
CA PHE A 485 -5.54 -33.85 -14.49
C PHE A 485 -4.16 -33.21 -14.22
N PRO A 486 -3.12 -33.43 -15.03
CA PRO A 486 -1.80 -32.90 -14.73
C PRO A 486 -1.80 -31.36 -14.71
N SER A 487 -1.30 -30.77 -13.62
CA SER A 487 -1.31 -29.30 -13.46
C SER A 487 -0.51 -28.59 -14.56
N GLN A 488 0.60 -29.19 -15.01
CA GLN A 488 1.44 -28.62 -16.07
C GLN A 488 0.69 -28.51 -17.41
N ASP A 489 -0.07 -29.54 -17.77
CA ASP A 489 -0.86 -29.55 -18.99
C ASP A 489 -2.02 -28.55 -18.92
N LEU A 490 -2.66 -28.44 -17.75
CA LEU A 490 -3.72 -27.47 -17.52
C LEU A 490 -3.20 -26.03 -17.60
N TYR A 491 -2.05 -25.76 -16.97
CA TYR A 491 -1.34 -24.48 -17.06
C TYR A 491 -0.98 -24.14 -18.51
N THR A 492 -0.45 -25.11 -19.25
CA THR A 492 -0.10 -24.95 -20.68
C THR A 492 -1.30 -24.50 -21.51
N ILE A 493 -2.42 -25.19 -21.37
CA ILE A 493 -3.65 -24.87 -22.08
C ILE A 493 -4.14 -23.46 -21.70
N ASP A 494 -4.12 -23.14 -20.40
CA ASP A 494 -4.56 -21.84 -19.92
C ASP A 494 -3.71 -20.68 -20.47
N GLN A 495 -2.38 -20.84 -20.48
CA GLN A 495 -1.46 -19.84 -21.02
C GLN A 495 -1.66 -19.61 -22.53
N LEU A 496 -1.96 -20.66 -23.30
CA LEU A 496 -2.28 -20.51 -24.73
C LEU A 496 -3.54 -19.66 -24.93
N TRP A 497 -4.60 -19.92 -24.15
CA TRP A 497 -5.84 -19.14 -24.22
C TRP A 497 -5.65 -17.70 -23.77
N LEU A 498 -4.94 -17.47 -22.66
CA LEU A 498 -4.64 -16.14 -22.14
C LEU A 498 -3.87 -15.30 -23.16
N THR A 499 -2.79 -15.86 -23.71
CA THR A 499 -1.90 -15.16 -24.64
C THR A 499 -2.62 -14.76 -25.91
N SER A 500 -3.34 -15.70 -26.55
CA SER A 500 -4.00 -15.43 -27.83
C SER A 500 -5.22 -14.52 -27.69
N SER A 501 -5.87 -14.49 -26.53
CA SER A 501 -7.08 -13.69 -26.28
C SER A 501 -6.81 -12.33 -25.62
N ASN A 502 -5.54 -11.95 -25.42
CA ASN A 502 -5.14 -10.75 -24.69
C ASN A 502 -5.72 -10.71 -23.25
N GLY A 503 -5.59 -11.83 -22.54
CA GLY A 503 -6.02 -12.01 -21.14
C GLY A 503 -7.52 -12.17 -20.94
N LYS A 504 -8.29 -12.41 -22.01
CA LYS A 504 -9.76 -12.40 -21.96
C LYS A 504 -10.38 -13.77 -21.69
N PHE A 505 -9.74 -14.82 -22.17
CA PHE A 505 -10.19 -16.22 -22.13
C PHE A 505 -9.14 -17.09 -21.44
N GLY A 506 -9.60 -18.15 -20.77
CA GLY A 506 -8.77 -19.04 -19.97
C GLY A 506 -9.53 -19.65 -18.79
N PHE A 507 -9.10 -20.81 -18.33
CA PHE A 507 -9.56 -21.45 -17.10
C PHE A 507 -9.16 -20.64 -15.86
N GLY A 508 -8.00 -19.99 -15.85
CA GLY A 508 -7.60 -19.06 -14.78
C GLY A 508 -8.57 -17.90 -14.66
N ILE A 509 -8.93 -17.28 -15.78
CA ILE A 509 -9.95 -16.21 -15.83
C ILE A 509 -11.32 -16.71 -15.38
N GLN A 510 -11.73 -17.92 -15.78
CA GLN A 510 -12.96 -18.53 -15.29
C GLN A 510 -12.91 -18.79 -13.79
N LYS A 511 -11.76 -19.17 -13.23
CA LYS A 511 -11.57 -19.36 -11.81
C LYS A 511 -11.68 -18.05 -11.03
N ASP A 512 -11.09 -16.98 -11.52
CA ASP A 512 -11.23 -15.64 -10.90
C ASP A 512 -12.70 -15.22 -10.89
N ILE A 513 -13.41 -15.43 -12.01
CA ILE A 513 -14.85 -15.15 -12.09
C ILE A 513 -15.63 -16.03 -11.11
N TRP A 514 -15.34 -17.32 -11.03
CA TRP A 514 -15.95 -18.28 -10.11
C TRP A 514 -15.80 -17.87 -8.65
N GLN A 515 -14.60 -17.42 -8.27
CA GLN A 515 -14.32 -16.89 -6.94
C GLN A 515 -15.07 -15.57 -6.70
N SER A 516 -15.08 -14.65 -7.68
CA SER A 516 -15.77 -13.36 -7.57
C SER A 516 -17.28 -13.48 -7.35
N VAL A 517 -17.90 -14.55 -7.85
CA VAL A 517 -19.34 -14.82 -7.66
C VAL A 517 -19.61 -15.72 -6.45
N LYS A 518 -18.64 -15.89 -5.54
CA LYS A 518 -18.75 -16.73 -4.33
C LYS A 518 -19.13 -18.18 -4.63
N GLN A 519 -18.63 -18.73 -5.74
CA GLN A 519 -18.91 -20.11 -6.14
C GLN A 519 -20.42 -20.36 -6.37
N ASP A 520 -21.16 -19.31 -6.70
CA ASP A 520 -22.56 -19.37 -7.12
C ASP A 520 -22.62 -19.67 -8.63
N TRP A 521 -23.01 -20.89 -8.97
CA TRP A 521 -23.05 -21.38 -10.35
C TRP A 521 -24.02 -20.61 -11.24
N HIS A 522 -25.09 -20.06 -10.67
CA HIS A 522 -26.04 -19.26 -11.43
C HIS A 522 -25.39 -17.96 -11.87
N LYS A 523 -24.77 -17.26 -10.91
CA LYS A 523 -24.07 -16.00 -11.17
C LYS A 523 -22.87 -16.21 -12.09
N PHE A 524 -22.16 -17.33 -11.93
CA PHE A 524 -21.07 -17.71 -12.82
C PHE A 524 -21.56 -17.85 -14.26
N GLY A 525 -22.57 -18.71 -14.48
CA GLY A 525 -23.14 -18.96 -15.80
C GLY A 525 -23.67 -17.68 -16.46
N ILE A 526 -24.28 -16.78 -15.71
CA ILE A 526 -24.72 -15.47 -16.22
C ILE A 526 -23.52 -14.58 -16.59
N ARG A 527 -22.49 -14.53 -15.74
CA ARG A 527 -21.31 -13.67 -15.92
C ARG A 527 -20.48 -14.08 -17.13
N VAL A 528 -20.26 -15.38 -17.33
CA VAL A 528 -19.57 -15.91 -18.51
C VAL A 528 -20.49 -16.10 -19.71
N LYS A 529 -21.78 -15.72 -19.61
CA LYS A 529 -22.81 -15.90 -20.67
C LYS A 529 -22.96 -17.35 -21.13
N TRP A 530 -22.93 -18.30 -20.20
CA TRP A 530 -23.33 -19.70 -20.42
C TRP A 530 -24.78 -19.97 -19.99
N ALA A 531 -25.44 -19.02 -19.33
CA ALA A 531 -26.86 -19.08 -18.98
C ALA A 531 -27.57 -17.76 -19.30
N GLU A 532 -28.86 -17.86 -19.64
CA GLU A 532 -29.75 -16.72 -19.80
C GLU A 532 -30.59 -16.52 -18.52
N ASP A 533 -30.87 -15.26 -18.18
CA ASP A 533 -31.75 -14.88 -17.09
C ASP A 533 -33.18 -14.78 -17.64
N GLU A 534 -33.95 -15.87 -17.60
CA GLU A 534 -35.35 -15.87 -18.01
C GLU A 534 -36.29 -15.96 -16.80
N ASN A 535 -36.95 -14.83 -16.52
CA ASN A 535 -38.26 -14.57 -15.88
C ASN A 535 -38.71 -15.34 -14.63
N GLU A 536 -39.43 -14.57 -13.77
CA GLU A 536 -40.36 -14.76 -12.62
C GLU A 536 -40.62 -16.17 -11.98
N TYR A 537 -40.21 -17.27 -12.58
CA TYR A 537 -40.42 -18.65 -12.13
C TYR A 537 -39.13 -19.45 -11.87
N GLN A 538 -37.94 -18.81 -11.88
CA GLN A 538 -36.65 -19.43 -11.50
C GLN A 538 -36.27 -20.71 -12.29
N VAL A 539 -36.66 -20.82 -13.56
CA VAL A 539 -36.25 -21.95 -14.41
C VAL A 539 -35.03 -21.56 -15.24
N PHE A 540 -33.85 -21.95 -14.78
CA PHE A 540 -32.56 -21.66 -15.42
C PHE A 540 -32.38 -22.42 -16.75
N LYS A 541 -31.99 -21.70 -17.80
CA LYS A 541 -31.68 -22.27 -19.12
C LYS A 541 -30.22 -22.02 -19.48
N TRP A 542 -29.44 -23.10 -19.50
CA TRP A 542 -28.09 -23.11 -20.05
C TRP A 542 -28.16 -22.97 -21.56
N ILE A 543 -27.27 -22.16 -22.15
CA ILE A 543 -27.21 -22.05 -23.61
C ILE A 543 -26.58 -23.32 -24.20
N SER A 544 -27.05 -23.73 -25.38
CA SER A 544 -26.42 -24.83 -26.12
C SER A 544 -25.01 -24.41 -26.55
N MET A 545 -24.09 -25.36 -26.68
CA MET A 545 -22.76 -25.11 -27.26
C MET A 545 -22.81 -24.40 -28.61
N HIS A 546 -23.83 -24.67 -29.43
CA HIS A 546 -24.05 -24.01 -30.73
C HIS A 546 -24.42 -22.52 -30.61
N ASN A 547 -24.77 -22.04 -29.42
CA ASN A 547 -25.13 -20.66 -29.13
C ASN A 547 -24.00 -19.89 -28.41
N LEU A 548 -22.82 -20.51 -28.24
CA LEU A 548 -21.64 -19.82 -27.71
C LEU A 548 -21.13 -18.76 -28.68
N ILE A 549 -20.53 -17.71 -28.13
CA ILE A 549 -19.96 -16.59 -28.86
C ILE A 549 -18.47 -16.88 -29.10
N PHE A 550 -18.15 -17.46 -30.26
CA PHE A 550 -16.77 -17.75 -30.66
C PHE A 550 -16.07 -16.53 -31.28
N SER A 551 -15.95 -15.45 -30.50
CA SER A 551 -15.23 -14.24 -30.91
C SER A 551 -14.72 -13.46 -29.73
N LEU A 552 -13.72 -12.59 -29.95
CA LEU A 552 -13.26 -11.63 -28.96
C LEU A 552 -14.35 -10.63 -28.49
N LYS A 553 -15.56 -10.62 -29.07
CA LYS A 553 -16.69 -9.83 -28.56
C LYS A 553 -17.43 -10.51 -27.40
N ALA A 554 -17.17 -11.79 -27.14
CA ALA A 554 -17.73 -12.51 -26.00
C ALA A 554 -17.31 -11.86 -24.66
N PRO A 555 -18.01 -12.08 -23.54
CA PRO A 555 -17.56 -11.58 -22.24
C PRO A 555 -16.29 -12.29 -21.77
N GLN A 556 -15.63 -11.71 -20.76
CA GLN A 556 -14.47 -12.31 -20.11
C GLN A 556 -14.81 -13.70 -19.54
N GLY A 557 -13.91 -14.67 -19.71
CA GLY A 557 -14.10 -16.06 -19.25
C GLY A 557 -15.09 -16.90 -20.07
N HIS A 558 -15.65 -16.37 -21.17
CA HIS A 558 -16.61 -17.11 -21.99
C HIS A 558 -16.04 -18.41 -22.61
N LEU A 559 -14.74 -18.40 -22.92
CA LEU A 559 -14.01 -19.54 -23.47
C LEU A 559 -12.77 -19.82 -22.59
N PRO A 560 -12.25 -21.05 -22.59
CA PRO A 560 -12.79 -22.25 -23.24
C PRO A 560 -14.03 -22.84 -22.52
N ALA A 561 -15.02 -23.29 -23.29
CA ALA A 561 -16.22 -23.99 -22.85
C ALA A 561 -16.16 -25.46 -23.26
N VAL A 562 -15.24 -26.22 -22.67
CA VAL A 562 -14.90 -27.61 -23.07
C VAL A 562 -15.74 -28.68 -22.38
N PHE A 563 -16.50 -28.29 -21.36
CA PHE A 563 -17.39 -29.19 -20.64
C PHE A 563 -18.81 -29.01 -21.20
N PRO A 564 -19.46 -30.08 -21.71
CA PRO A 564 -20.77 -29.95 -22.33
C PRO A 564 -21.80 -29.32 -21.38
N CYS A 565 -22.33 -28.17 -21.80
CA CYS A 565 -23.42 -27.48 -21.12
C CYS A 565 -24.68 -28.37 -21.11
N ILE A 566 -25.34 -28.41 -19.96
CA ILE A 566 -26.28 -29.42 -19.46
C ILE A 566 -27.61 -29.44 -20.25
N SER A 567 -28.05 -30.62 -20.68
CA SER A 567 -29.49 -30.94 -20.70
C SER A 567 -29.91 -31.22 -19.25
N GLN A 568 -30.95 -30.55 -18.74
CA GLN A 568 -31.37 -30.46 -17.32
C GLN A 568 -31.47 -31.79 -16.51
N SER A 569 -31.27 -32.97 -17.11
CA SER A 569 -31.45 -34.28 -16.50
C SER A 569 -30.23 -34.87 -15.77
N THR A 570 -29.01 -34.34 -15.92
CA THR A 570 -27.83 -34.93 -15.28
C THR A 570 -26.87 -33.84 -14.82
N GLY A 571 -26.86 -33.51 -13.52
CA GLY A 571 -25.90 -32.58 -12.87
C GLY A 571 -24.44 -33.05 -12.88
N PHE A 572 -24.06 -33.86 -13.88
CA PHE A 572 -22.77 -34.53 -14.01
C PHE A 572 -21.70 -33.59 -14.56
N SER A 573 -22.00 -32.77 -15.58
CA SER A 573 -20.99 -31.87 -16.18
C SER A 573 -20.74 -30.61 -15.36
N ALA A 574 -21.71 -30.14 -14.56
CA ALA A 574 -21.50 -29.05 -13.61
C ALA A 574 -20.36 -29.41 -12.63
N ASN A 575 -20.43 -30.59 -12.04
CA ASN A 575 -19.44 -31.06 -11.07
C ASN A 575 -18.02 -31.16 -11.64
N VAL A 576 -17.89 -31.42 -12.95
CA VAL A 576 -16.59 -31.48 -13.65
C VAL A 576 -16.00 -30.08 -13.81
N VAL A 577 -16.79 -29.10 -14.24
CA VAL A 577 -16.37 -27.69 -14.29
C VAL A 577 -15.95 -27.22 -12.90
N TRP A 578 -16.74 -27.55 -11.87
CA TRP A 578 -16.47 -27.12 -10.49
C TRP A 578 -15.22 -27.76 -9.92
N SER A 579 -15.03 -29.04 -10.19
CA SER A 579 -13.80 -29.73 -9.82
C SER A 579 -12.60 -29.01 -10.40
N LEU A 580 -12.65 -28.57 -11.67
CA LEU A 580 -11.58 -27.79 -12.30
C LEU A 580 -11.35 -26.44 -11.59
N LEU A 581 -12.41 -25.65 -11.44
CA LEU A 581 -12.30 -24.28 -10.90
C LEU A 581 -11.96 -24.25 -9.40
N SER A 582 -12.14 -25.37 -8.69
CA SER A 582 -11.85 -25.50 -7.26
C SER A 582 -10.45 -26.05 -6.96
N ARG A 583 -9.64 -26.39 -7.97
CA ARG A 583 -8.27 -26.89 -7.74
C ARG A 583 -7.36 -25.81 -7.15
N GLN A 584 -6.58 -26.17 -6.13
CA GLN A 584 -5.45 -25.38 -5.65
C GLN A 584 -4.26 -25.59 -6.59
N GLY A 585 -3.69 -24.50 -7.10
CA GLY A 585 -2.67 -24.52 -8.15
C GLY A 585 -3.27 -24.47 -9.56
N PHE A 586 -3.17 -23.29 -10.17
CA PHE A 586 -2.97 -23.12 -11.61
C PHE A 586 -1.57 -22.60 -11.79
#